data_AF-A0A6A6R968-F1
#
_entry.id   AF-A0A6A6R968-F1
#
_cell.length_a   1.000
_cell.length_b   1.000
_cell.length_c   1.000
_cell.angle_alpha   90.00
_cell.angle_beta   90.00
_cell.angle_gamma   90.00
#
_symmetry.space_group_name_H-M   'P 1'
#
loop_
_entity.id
_entity.type
_entity.pdbx_description
1 polymer ?
#
loop_
_entity_poly.entity_id
_entity_poly.type
_entity_poly.pdbx_seq_one_letter_code
_entity_poly.pdbx_strand_id
1 'polypeptide(L)'
;MASGSTKPLNQRKGKGKETDNLFLAMKGILGRERRRSLQAFVAGIDVRKVAKDEVARLPTKRKEDGDNAGWYTITERLEPGFLTRTHLVRWDSGTVFKARFNVERDRYITATRIEIKIRGEWMRFVDWLSELPFQKEEFLGSAAIQSNYDGGQATARNLSGSWSFQKSFVCVSTSRRMTDKDYPDALTLGNEFRPWDQVRPGCVVSDWEGYIKDSKKDVVEGPNYALMRSCKQIFAESHQIAWESSRLNFKSLSLADRCLPRIQNTVSYNTLSHVCLSFKASEYLHFFSMVSLETQHNARVAAPAGALLSKNNLPNLKSLGFNFLRPYEALRIEPWQNWDDSGPHACQKVMSDWILAHAKEFVEHIPRVYIEGYIKTSVKNKWEGIFKAQQTGNHVDLSNELLAIRAALMSDRPPFCVCTTNCRRNGCGRHVFDYED
;
A
#
# COMPACT_ATOMS: atom_id res chain seq x y z
N MET A 1 -9.39 -47.57 -59.30
CA MET A 1 -9.44 -48.25 -57.99
C MET A 1 -8.25 -47.80 -57.17
N ALA A 2 -8.45 -46.92 -56.19
CA ALA A 2 -7.45 -46.56 -55.19
C ALA A 2 -8.18 -46.16 -53.91
N SER A 3 -8.19 -47.05 -52.93
CA SER A 3 -8.80 -46.85 -51.61
C SER A 3 -7.77 -46.21 -50.68
N GLY A 4 -7.92 -44.92 -50.40
CA GLY A 4 -7.11 -44.18 -49.44
C GLY A 4 -7.51 -44.47 -48.00
N SER A 5 -6.66 -45.18 -47.27
CA SER A 5 -6.78 -45.44 -45.83
C SER A 5 -6.46 -44.18 -45.03
N THR A 6 -7.47 -43.54 -44.43
CA THR A 6 -7.30 -42.48 -43.43
C THR A 6 -7.03 -43.09 -42.05
N LYS A 7 -5.82 -42.89 -41.52
CA LYS A 7 -5.48 -43.23 -40.12
C LYS A 7 -6.13 -42.22 -39.15
N PRO A 8 -6.67 -42.67 -38.01
CA PRO A 8 -7.28 -41.78 -37.02
C PRO A 8 -6.20 -40.97 -36.29
N LEU A 9 -6.49 -39.67 -36.09
CA LEU A 9 -5.69 -38.72 -35.35
C LEU A 9 -5.55 -39.19 -33.89
N ASN A 10 -4.34 -39.58 -33.50
CA ASN A 10 -3.99 -39.86 -32.11
C ASN A 10 -4.08 -38.56 -31.29
N GLN A 11 -5.22 -38.30 -30.66
CA GLN A 11 -5.33 -37.33 -29.58
C GLN A 11 -4.48 -37.82 -28.41
N ARG A 12 -3.26 -37.29 -28.28
CA ARG A 12 -2.50 -37.34 -27.03
C ARG A 12 -3.32 -36.63 -25.96
N LYS A 13 -4.05 -37.39 -25.15
CA LYS A 13 -4.58 -36.94 -23.85
C LYS A 13 -3.38 -36.58 -22.97
N GLY A 14 -2.90 -35.35 -23.11
CA GLY A 14 -2.02 -34.76 -22.12
C GLY A 14 -2.75 -34.85 -20.78
N LYS A 15 -2.16 -35.52 -19.80
CA LYS A 15 -2.56 -35.43 -18.39
C LYS A 15 -2.32 -33.99 -17.94
N GLY A 16 -3.13 -33.06 -18.43
CA GLY A 16 -3.22 -31.73 -17.85
C GLY A 16 -3.59 -31.94 -16.40
N LYS A 17 -2.74 -31.45 -15.48
CA LYS A 17 -3.11 -31.37 -14.06
C LYS A 17 -4.41 -30.57 -14.03
N GLU A 18 -5.54 -31.24 -13.83
CA GLU A 18 -6.78 -30.55 -13.52
C GLU A 18 -6.48 -29.73 -12.28
N THR A 19 -6.31 -28.42 -12.48
CA THR A 19 -6.08 -27.49 -11.40
C THR A 19 -7.32 -27.51 -10.55
N ASP A 20 -7.14 -27.88 -9.29
CA ASP A 20 -8.24 -27.94 -8.35
C ASP A 20 -8.75 -26.52 -8.11
N ASN A 21 -9.86 -26.18 -8.75
CA ASN A 21 -10.40 -24.83 -8.70
C ASN A 21 -10.88 -24.46 -7.29
N LEU A 22 -11.26 -25.44 -6.48
CA LEU A 22 -11.67 -25.22 -5.09
C LEU A 22 -10.46 -24.85 -4.23
N PHE A 23 -9.31 -25.50 -4.44
CA PHE A 23 -8.03 -25.12 -3.83
C PHE A 23 -7.64 -23.66 -4.15
N LEU A 24 -7.67 -23.29 -5.43
CA LEU A 24 -7.32 -21.93 -5.87
C LEU A 24 -8.28 -20.89 -5.28
N ALA A 25 -9.56 -21.22 -5.18
CA ALA A 25 -10.57 -20.38 -4.56
C ALA A 25 -10.30 -20.14 -3.07
N MET A 26 -10.03 -21.21 -2.30
CA MET A 26 -9.69 -21.11 -0.88
C MET A 26 -8.46 -20.24 -0.65
N LYS A 27 -7.38 -20.43 -1.44
CA LYS A 27 -6.18 -19.57 -1.37
C LYS A 27 -6.50 -18.10 -1.69
N GLY A 28 -7.35 -17.85 -2.69
CA GLY A 28 -7.80 -16.51 -3.02
C GLY A 28 -8.58 -15.83 -1.88
N ILE A 29 -9.46 -16.57 -1.21
CA ILE A 29 -10.23 -16.08 -0.06
C ILE A 29 -9.31 -15.78 1.12
N LEU A 30 -8.46 -16.72 1.53
CA LEU A 30 -7.51 -16.52 2.63
C LEU A 30 -6.58 -15.32 2.38
N GLY A 31 -6.11 -15.16 1.14
CA GLY A 31 -5.30 -13.99 0.76
C GLY A 31 -6.07 -12.67 0.81
N ARG A 32 -7.39 -12.67 0.55
CA ARG A 32 -8.25 -11.48 0.72
C ARG A 32 -8.53 -11.19 2.19
N GLU A 33 -8.91 -12.19 2.97
CA GLU A 33 -9.22 -12.01 4.40
C GLU A 33 -7.98 -11.60 5.20
N ARG A 34 -6.81 -12.15 4.88
CA ARG A 34 -5.52 -11.70 5.45
C ARG A 34 -5.24 -10.22 5.18
N ARG A 35 -5.66 -9.69 4.03
CA ARG A 35 -5.49 -8.26 3.69
C ARG A 35 -6.51 -7.38 4.40
N ARG A 36 -7.72 -7.89 4.66
CA ARG A 36 -8.82 -7.14 5.27
C ARG A 36 -8.74 -7.08 6.79
N SER A 37 -8.21 -8.12 7.43
CA SER A 37 -8.13 -8.18 8.89
C SER A 37 -6.92 -7.40 9.41
N LEU A 38 -7.16 -6.32 10.16
CA LEU A 38 -6.15 -5.62 10.98
C LEU A 38 -5.57 -6.51 12.11
N GLN A 39 -6.20 -7.66 12.37
CA GLN A 39 -5.67 -8.73 13.23
C GLN A 39 -4.83 -9.72 12.41
N ALA A 40 -3.99 -9.23 11.49
CA ALA A 40 -3.17 -10.03 10.58
C ALA A 40 -2.07 -10.88 11.26
N PHE A 41 -2.31 -11.34 12.48
CA PHE A 41 -1.91 -12.67 12.95
C PHE A 41 -2.87 -13.74 12.38
N VAL A 42 -3.15 -13.69 11.08
CA VAL A 42 -3.47 -14.92 10.35
C VAL A 42 -2.14 -15.68 10.22
N ALA A 43 -1.71 -16.20 11.36
CA ALA A 43 -0.80 -17.32 11.56
C ALA A 43 -0.66 -18.12 10.26
N GLY A 44 0.40 -17.87 9.48
CA GLY A 44 0.51 -18.21 8.06
C GLY A 44 -0.35 -19.40 7.62
N ILE A 45 -1.59 -19.11 7.20
CA ILE A 45 -2.55 -20.17 6.85
C ILE A 45 -2.19 -20.69 5.47
N ASP A 46 -1.82 -21.97 5.40
CA ASP A 46 -1.69 -22.69 4.13
C ASP A 46 -2.82 -23.70 3.98
N VAL A 47 -3.21 -23.92 2.72
CA VAL A 47 -4.20 -24.93 2.36
C VAL A 47 -3.49 -25.89 1.43
N ARG A 48 -3.71 -27.19 1.61
CA ARG A 48 -3.33 -28.24 0.67
C ARG A 48 -4.49 -29.21 0.46
N LYS A 49 -4.62 -29.75 -0.75
CA LYS A 49 -5.50 -30.88 -1.00
C LYS A 49 -4.90 -32.11 -0.33
N VAL A 50 -5.73 -32.91 0.33
CA VAL A 50 -5.29 -34.18 0.94
C VAL A 50 -4.90 -35.17 -0.16
N ALA A 51 -3.78 -35.87 0.02
CA ALA A 51 -3.31 -36.85 -0.95
C ALA A 51 -4.20 -38.11 -0.95
N LYS A 52 -4.27 -38.84 -2.07
CA LYS A 52 -5.20 -39.98 -2.22
C LYS A 52 -5.01 -41.07 -1.16
N ASP A 53 -3.77 -41.30 -0.75
CA ASP A 53 -3.36 -42.23 0.30
C ASP A 53 -3.74 -41.75 1.70
N GLU A 54 -3.70 -40.44 1.96
CA GLU A 54 -4.17 -39.83 3.20
C GLU A 54 -5.70 -39.90 3.34
N VAL A 55 -6.46 -39.80 2.23
CA VAL A 55 -7.93 -39.87 2.23
C VAL A 55 -8.44 -41.20 2.80
N ALA A 56 -7.72 -42.30 2.62
CA ALA A 56 -8.11 -43.61 3.15
C ALA A 56 -8.12 -43.66 4.69
N ARG A 57 -7.45 -42.72 5.35
CA ARG A 57 -7.39 -42.60 6.82
C ARG A 57 -8.42 -41.62 7.39
N LEU A 58 -9.14 -40.91 6.53
CA LEU A 58 -10.15 -39.93 6.91
C LEU A 58 -11.54 -40.57 6.97
N PRO A 59 -12.50 -39.96 7.70
CA PRO A 59 -13.88 -40.42 7.69
C PRO A 59 -14.41 -40.62 6.27
N THR A 60 -15.12 -41.73 6.05
CA THR A 60 -15.67 -42.03 4.73
C THR A 60 -16.66 -40.92 4.33
N LYS A 61 -16.44 -40.34 3.16
CA LYS A 61 -17.36 -39.37 2.55
C LYS A 61 -18.74 -40.01 2.42
N ARG A 62 -19.76 -39.38 3.00
CA ARG A 62 -21.14 -39.86 2.94
C ARG A 62 -21.77 -39.44 1.62
N LYS A 63 -22.80 -40.16 1.19
CA LYS A 63 -23.55 -39.83 -0.03
C LYS A 63 -24.15 -38.42 0.03
N GLU A 64 -24.57 -37.97 1.22
CA GLU A 64 -25.12 -36.63 1.49
C GLU A 64 -24.10 -35.49 1.36
N ASP A 65 -22.80 -35.79 1.35
CA ASP A 65 -21.76 -34.76 1.24
C ASP A 65 -21.69 -34.12 -0.16
N GLY A 66 -22.21 -34.82 -1.18
CA GLY A 66 -22.22 -34.39 -2.57
C GLY A 66 -20.91 -34.68 -3.31
N ASP A 67 -20.98 -34.96 -4.61
CA ASP A 67 -19.83 -35.41 -5.41
C ASP A 67 -18.69 -34.37 -5.48
N ASN A 68 -19.00 -33.10 -5.29
CA ASN A 68 -18.05 -31.99 -5.30
C ASN A 68 -17.27 -31.81 -3.98
N ALA A 69 -17.60 -32.53 -2.90
CA ALA A 69 -16.85 -32.43 -1.65
C ALA A 69 -15.47 -33.11 -1.75
N GLY A 70 -14.43 -32.42 -1.29
CA GLY A 70 -13.05 -32.90 -1.24
C GLY A 70 -12.39 -32.61 0.11
N TRP A 71 -11.42 -33.44 0.49
CA TRP A 71 -10.65 -33.25 1.72
C TRP A 71 -9.50 -32.27 1.52
N TYR A 72 -9.40 -31.29 2.42
CA TYR A 72 -8.34 -30.29 2.45
C TYR A 72 -7.74 -30.20 3.84
N THR A 73 -6.42 -30.11 3.89
CA THR A 73 -5.69 -29.79 5.11
C THR A 73 -5.40 -28.29 5.13
N ILE A 74 -5.83 -27.64 6.19
CA ILE A 74 -5.61 -26.23 6.47
C ILE A 74 -4.64 -26.18 7.66
N THR A 75 -3.47 -25.60 7.43
CA THR A 75 -2.42 -25.46 8.43
C THR A 75 -2.35 -24.00 8.86
N GLU A 76 -2.61 -23.75 10.14
CA GLU A 76 -2.50 -22.47 10.82
C GLU A 76 -1.14 -22.41 11.53
N ARG A 77 -0.26 -21.48 11.14
CA ARG A 77 1.06 -21.31 11.79
C ARG A 77 0.96 -20.39 13.01
N LEU A 78 0.57 -20.94 14.15
CA LEU A 78 0.50 -20.22 15.43
C LEU A 78 1.90 -20.21 16.05
N GLU A 79 2.56 -19.10 16.37
CA GLU A 79 3.83 -19.22 17.13
C GLU A 79 3.53 -19.67 18.57
N PRO A 80 4.19 -20.73 19.13
CA PRO A 80 5.38 -21.44 18.66
C PRO A 80 5.15 -22.86 18.07
N GLY A 81 4.09 -23.08 17.29
CA GLY A 81 3.75 -24.36 16.64
C GLY A 81 2.97 -24.28 15.32
N PHE A 82 2.35 -25.39 14.95
CA PHE A 82 1.46 -25.46 13.78
C PHE A 82 0.18 -26.19 14.20
N LEU A 83 -0.96 -25.53 14.04
CA LEU A 83 -2.24 -26.19 14.19
C LEU A 83 -2.70 -26.64 12.80
N THR A 84 -2.66 -27.95 12.56
CA THR A 84 -3.08 -28.52 11.28
C THR A 84 -4.43 -29.20 11.44
N ARG A 85 -5.42 -28.76 10.67
CA ARG A 85 -6.77 -29.33 10.68
C ARG A 85 -7.12 -29.83 9.29
N THR A 86 -7.73 -31.01 9.22
CA THR A 86 -8.19 -31.57 7.94
C THR A 86 -9.71 -31.56 7.91
N HIS A 87 -10.25 -30.87 6.91
CA HIS A 87 -11.67 -30.62 6.77
C HIS A 87 -12.19 -31.10 5.42
N LEU A 88 -13.46 -31.51 5.41
CA LEU A 88 -14.18 -31.75 4.17
C LEU A 88 -14.73 -30.41 3.70
N VAL A 89 -14.37 -30.02 2.47
CA VAL A 89 -14.76 -28.75 1.87
C VAL A 89 -15.54 -29.04 0.60
N ARG A 90 -16.62 -28.31 0.37
CA ARG A 90 -17.40 -28.41 -0.87
C ARG A 90 -17.78 -27.03 -1.38
N TRP A 91 -18.36 -27.05 -2.56
CA TRP A 91 -19.05 -25.91 -3.13
C TRP A 91 -20.54 -26.00 -2.81
N ASP A 92 -21.13 -24.91 -2.30
CA ASP A 92 -22.58 -24.83 -2.16
C ASP A 92 -23.23 -24.84 -3.56
N SER A 93 -23.89 -25.95 -3.88
CA SER A 93 -24.61 -26.14 -5.13
C SER A 93 -26.06 -25.65 -5.07
N GLY A 94 -26.43 -24.85 -4.07
CA GLY A 94 -27.80 -24.38 -3.78
C GLY A 94 -28.51 -23.59 -4.88
N THR A 95 -27.99 -23.54 -6.11
CA THR A 95 -28.70 -22.94 -7.25
C THR A 95 -28.70 -23.91 -8.44
N VAL A 96 -29.84 -23.96 -9.12
CA VAL A 96 -30.23 -24.84 -10.25
C VAL A 96 -29.24 -24.83 -11.44
N PHE A 97 -28.23 -23.97 -11.40
CA PHE A 97 -27.16 -23.94 -12.39
C PHE A 97 -26.12 -25.04 -12.10
N LYS A 98 -26.27 -26.18 -12.77
CA LYS A 98 -25.19 -27.16 -12.95
C LYS A 98 -23.99 -26.48 -13.64
N ALA A 99 -23.10 -25.89 -12.85
CA ALA A 99 -21.93 -25.18 -13.35
C ALA A 99 -20.94 -26.18 -13.97
N ARG A 100 -20.87 -26.19 -15.31
CA ARG A 100 -19.65 -26.60 -16.01
C ARG A 100 -18.65 -25.45 -15.86
N PHE A 101 -17.48 -25.74 -15.30
CA PHE A 101 -16.40 -24.80 -15.12
C PHE A 101 -16.02 -24.12 -16.43
N ASN A 102 -15.99 -22.78 -16.43
CA ASN A 102 -15.23 -22.02 -17.42
C ASN A 102 -14.22 -21.13 -16.69
N VAL A 103 -12.94 -21.55 -16.74
CA VAL A 103 -11.79 -20.95 -16.04
C VAL A 103 -11.63 -19.45 -16.32
N GLU A 104 -12.19 -18.95 -17.44
CA GLU A 104 -12.08 -17.54 -17.82
C GLU A 104 -13.12 -16.62 -17.17
N ARG A 105 -14.30 -17.12 -16.77
CA ARG A 105 -15.38 -16.27 -16.23
C ARG A 105 -15.45 -16.22 -14.70
N ASP A 106 -14.87 -17.19 -14.00
CA ASP A 106 -15.04 -17.37 -12.55
C ASP A 106 -13.88 -16.82 -11.69
N ARG A 107 -13.22 -15.73 -12.11
CA ARG A 107 -12.31 -14.97 -11.22
C ARG A 107 -13.02 -14.37 -9.98
N TYR A 108 -14.34 -14.52 -9.89
CA TYR A 108 -15.21 -13.98 -8.85
C TYR A 108 -15.86 -15.07 -8.01
N ILE A 109 -15.11 -16.11 -7.63
CA ILE A 109 -15.57 -17.02 -6.58
C ILE A 109 -15.75 -16.20 -5.29
N THR A 110 -17.02 -15.97 -4.94
CA THR A 110 -17.40 -15.32 -3.70
C THR A 110 -17.17 -16.30 -2.56
N ALA A 111 -16.54 -15.81 -1.49
CA ALA A 111 -16.19 -16.61 -0.32
C ALA A 111 -17.42 -17.26 0.36
N THR A 112 -18.61 -16.74 0.06
CA THR A 112 -19.91 -17.21 0.51
C THR A 112 -20.36 -18.55 -0.08
N ARG A 113 -19.71 -19.05 -1.14
CA ARG A 113 -20.11 -20.31 -1.83
C ARG A 113 -19.25 -21.52 -1.48
N ILE A 114 -18.24 -21.35 -0.64
CA ILE A 114 -17.44 -22.46 -0.13
C ILE A 114 -17.98 -22.82 1.23
N GLU A 115 -18.24 -24.12 1.44
CA GLU A 115 -18.67 -24.66 2.73
C GLU A 115 -17.61 -25.61 3.27
N ILE A 116 -17.45 -25.62 4.58
CA ILE A 116 -16.57 -26.49 5.34
C ILE A 116 -17.41 -27.31 6.32
N LYS A 117 -17.14 -28.61 6.41
CA LYS A 117 -17.87 -29.51 7.30
C LYS A 117 -17.20 -29.56 8.67
N ILE A 118 -17.95 -29.21 9.72
CA ILE A 118 -17.50 -29.18 11.11
C ILE A 118 -18.52 -29.92 11.96
N ARG A 119 -18.09 -30.93 12.70
CA ARG A 119 -18.94 -31.74 13.59
C ARG A 119 -20.21 -32.30 12.91
N GLY A 120 -20.16 -32.53 11.60
CA GLY A 120 -21.29 -33.07 10.83
C GLY A 120 -22.11 -32.03 10.09
N GLU A 121 -21.95 -30.74 10.41
CA GLU A 121 -22.72 -29.65 9.82
C GLU A 121 -21.88 -28.86 8.80
N TRP A 122 -22.55 -28.35 7.77
CA TRP A 122 -21.92 -27.50 6.75
C TRP A 122 -22.02 -26.04 7.18
N MET A 123 -20.88 -25.36 7.19
CA MET A 123 -20.76 -23.95 7.54
C MET A 123 -20.07 -23.22 6.39
N ARG A 124 -20.44 -21.96 6.13
CA ARG A 124 -19.71 -21.17 5.12
C ARG A 124 -18.27 -20.98 5.56
N PHE A 125 -17.33 -21.10 4.63
CA PHE A 125 -15.90 -21.01 4.89
C PHE A 125 -15.51 -19.69 5.58
N VAL A 126 -16.18 -18.59 5.23
CA VAL A 126 -15.98 -17.28 5.88
C VAL A 126 -16.47 -17.22 7.32
N ASP A 127 -17.57 -17.90 7.63
CA ASP A 127 -18.11 -17.92 9.00
C ASP A 127 -17.15 -18.73 9.88
N TRP A 128 -16.70 -19.89 9.39
CA TRP A 128 -15.68 -20.68 10.07
C TRP A 128 -14.38 -19.92 10.31
N LEU A 129 -13.87 -19.18 9.32
CA LEU A 129 -12.68 -18.33 9.51
C LEU A 129 -12.88 -17.29 10.62
N SER A 130 -14.11 -16.82 10.81
CA SER A 130 -14.45 -15.85 11.86
C SER A 130 -14.55 -16.51 13.24
N GLU A 131 -14.84 -17.82 13.29
CA GLU A 131 -14.91 -18.64 14.52
C GLU A 131 -13.57 -19.25 14.92
N LEU A 132 -12.55 -19.20 14.06
CA LEU A 132 -11.21 -19.65 14.42
C LEU A 132 -10.79 -18.91 15.69
N PRO A 133 -10.36 -19.63 16.73
CA PRO A 133 -10.11 -19.01 18.01
C PRO A 133 -8.88 -18.11 17.84
N PHE A 134 -9.12 -16.79 17.78
CA PHE A 134 -8.08 -15.78 17.86
C PHE A 134 -7.60 -15.76 19.32
N GLN A 135 -6.88 -16.80 19.74
CA GLN A 135 -6.52 -17.05 21.12
C GLN A 135 -5.50 -16.01 21.60
N LYS A 136 -6.02 -14.89 22.08
CA LYS A 136 -5.24 -13.84 22.74
C LYS A 136 -4.71 -14.29 24.09
N GLU A 137 -5.41 -15.20 24.76
CA GLU A 137 -5.11 -15.67 26.13
C GLU A 137 -4.15 -16.87 26.14
N GLU A 138 -4.22 -17.75 25.15
CA GLU A 138 -3.34 -18.92 25.03
C GLU A 138 -1.92 -18.54 24.55
N PHE A 139 -1.77 -17.36 23.92
CA PHE A 139 -0.50 -16.85 23.40
C PHE A 139 0.45 -16.29 24.46
N LEU A 140 -0.10 -15.73 25.54
CA LEU A 140 0.74 -15.21 26.62
C LEU A 140 1.14 -16.30 27.59
N GLY A 141 0.32 -17.33 27.76
CA GLY A 141 0.53 -18.34 28.80
C GLY A 141 0.55 -17.70 30.20
N SER A 142 -0.09 -18.34 31.18
CA SER A 142 0.14 -17.96 32.58
C SER A 142 1.64 -18.00 32.94
N ALA A 143 2.43 -18.83 32.25
CA ALA A 143 3.87 -18.95 32.43
C ALA A 143 4.71 -17.78 31.85
N ALA A 144 4.35 -17.15 30.73
CA ALA A 144 5.16 -16.02 30.21
C ALA A 144 4.84 -14.69 30.91
N ILE A 145 3.69 -14.59 31.58
CA ILE A 145 3.39 -13.51 32.53
C ILE A 145 4.27 -13.64 33.79
N GLN A 146 4.47 -14.86 34.29
CA GLN A 146 5.35 -15.12 35.44
C GLN A 146 6.83 -14.94 35.08
N SER A 147 7.27 -15.46 33.92
CA SER A 147 8.66 -15.34 33.44
C SER A 147 9.09 -13.89 33.12
N ASN A 148 8.16 -13.01 32.71
CA ASN A 148 8.46 -11.59 32.53
C ASN A 148 8.51 -10.82 33.86
N TYR A 149 7.86 -11.30 34.91
CA TYR A 149 7.99 -10.73 36.25
C TYR A 149 9.33 -11.10 36.91
N ASP A 150 9.81 -12.33 36.70
CA ASP A 150 11.05 -12.81 37.33
C ASP A 150 12.31 -12.52 36.48
N GLY A 151 12.19 -12.37 35.15
CA GLY A 151 13.30 -12.10 34.23
C GLY A 151 13.69 -10.61 34.07
N GLY A 152 12.90 -9.70 34.64
CA GLY A 152 13.07 -8.25 34.50
C GLY A 152 14.29 -7.63 35.18
N GLN A 153 14.99 -8.37 36.06
CA GLN A 153 16.20 -7.88 36.72
C GLN A 153 17.52 -8.40 36.10
N ALA A 154 17.49 -9.44 35.26
CA ALA A 154 18.73 -10.06 34.77
C ALA A 154 19.12 -9.72 33.32
N THR A 155 18.19 -9.20 32.51
CA THR A 155 18.37 -9.16 31.04
C THR A 155 18.55 -7.76 30.44
N ALA A 156 18.97 -6.77 31.23
CA ALA A 156 19.27 -5.42 30.75
C ALA A 156 20.65 -5.26 30.08
N ARG A 157 21.43 -6.33 29.89
CA ARG A 157 22.82 -6.20 29.38
C ARG A 157 23.10 -6.74 27.98
N ASN A 158 22.22 -7.50 27.33
CA ASN A 158 22.56 -8.12 26.03
C ASN A 158 21.39 -8.23 25.04
N LEU A 159 20.82 -7.11 24.58
CA LEU A 159 19.92 -7.09 23.42
C LEU A 159 20.43 -6.11 22.36
N SER A 160 21.40 -6.58 21.57
CA SER A 160 21.90 -5.93 20.34
C SER A 160 21.33 -6.56 19.06
N GLY A 161 20.21 -7.29 19.15
CA GLY A 161 19.48 -7.83 18.00
C GLY A 161 18.50 -6.81 17.43
N SER A 162 18.75 -6.36 16.20
CA SER A 162 18.00 -5.30 15.50
C SER A 162 16.50 -5.57 15.37
N TRP A 163 15.70 -4.98 16.25
CA TRP A 163 14.29 -4.68 15.99
C TRP A 163 14.23 -3.33 15.28
N SER A 164 14.27 -3.34 13.94
CA SER A 164 14.15 -2.09 13.17
C SER A 164 12.69 -1.64 13.13
N PHE A 165 12.37 -0.54 13.81
CA PHE A 165 11.10 0.15 13.57
C PHE A 165 11.02 0.62 12.11
N GLN A 166 9.83 0.52 11.52
CA GLN A 166 9.57 1.06 10.19
C GLN A 166 9.75 2.57 10.20
N LYS A 167 10.43 3.08 9.17
CA LYS A 167 10.89 4.48 9.11
C LYS A 167 9.86 5.44 8.51
N SER A 168 8.66 4.99 8.17
CA SER A 168 7.71 5.80 7.39
C SER A 168 6.26 5.48 7.74
N PHE A 169 5.46 6.53 7.89
CA PHE A 169 4.04 6.50 8.19
C PHE A 169 3.31 7.23 7.07
N VAL A 170 2.22 6.64 6.59
CA VAL A 170 1.38 7.28 5.58
C VAL A 170 0.25 7.99 6.30
N CYS A 171 0.11 9.30 6.08
CA CYS A 171 -1.07 10.02 6.53
C CYS A 171 -2.21 9.72 5.55
N VAL A 172 -3.20 8.96 5.99
CA VAL A 172 -4.41 8.65 5.22
C VAL A 172 -5.58 9.34 5.90
N SER A 173 -6.18 10.33 5.24
CA SER A 173 -7.53 10.77 5.60
C SER A 173 -8.52 10.07 4.68
N THR A 174 -9.54 9.45 5.25
CA THR A 174 -10.57 8.75 4.47
C THR A 174 -11.44 9.78 3.73
N SER A 175 -11.66 9.55 2.43
CA SER A 175 -12.39 10.46 1.54
C SER A 175 -13.91 10.45 1.71
N ARG A 176 -14.43 9.88 2.81
CA ARG A 176 -15.83 10.10 3.18
C ARG A 176 -15.98 11.59 3.51
N ARG A 177 -17.11 12.21 3.15
CA ARG A 177 -17.44 13.60 3.56
C ARG A 177 -17.45 13.70 5.09
N MET A 178 -16.27 13.80 5.67
CA MET A 178 -16.05 14.08 7.08
C MET A 178 -16.32 15.57 7.24
N THR A 179 -17.27 15.89 8.10
CA THR A 179 -17.52 17.26 8.51
C THR A 179 -16.34 17.73 9.36
N ASP A 180 -16.13 19.05 9.52
CA ASP A 180 -15.05 19.57 10.37
C ASP A 180 -15.10 19.06 11.82
N LYS A 181 -16.24 18.50 12.25
CA LYS A 181 -16.44 17.89 13.57
C LYS A 181 -15.90 16.45 13.70
N ASP A 182 -15.68 15.73 12.60
CA ASP A 182 -15.26 14.31 12.63
C ASP A 182 -13.73 14.13 12.67
N TYR A 183 -12.98 15.23 12.51
CA TYR A 183 -11.52 15.21 12.39
C TYR A 183 -10.71 15.09 13.69
N PRO A 184 -11.15 15.64 14.84
CA PRO A 184 -10.46 15.39 16.12
C PRO A 184 -10.37 13.89 16.41
N ASP A 185 -11.44 13.13 16.12
CA ASP A 185 -11.53 11.68 16.36
C ASP A 185 -10.69 10.84 15.37
N ALA A 186 -10.43 11.34 14.15
CA ALA A 186 -9.64 10.62 13.13
C ALA A 186 -8.13 10.87 13.24
N LEU A 187 -7.72 12.00 13.82
CA LEU A 187 -6.32 12.35 14.10
C LEU A 187 -5.89 11.99 15.53
N THR A 188 -6.83 11.68 16.42
CA THR A 188 -6.52 11.18 17.77
C THR A 188 -6.32 9.67 17.74
N LEU A 189 -5.05 9.27 17.70
CA LEU A 189 -4.64 7.99 18.27
C LEU A 189 -4.50 8.05 19.81
N GLY A 190 -4.86 9.16 20.48
CA GLY A 190 -4.30 9.44 21.81
C GLY A 190 -5.15 10.05 22.92
N ASN A 191 -6.19 10.86 22.69
CA ASN A 191 -6.66 11.73 23.79
C ASN A 191 -8.05 11.45 24.37
N GLU A 192 -8.86 10.58 23.75
CA GLU A 192 -10.07 10.06 24.40
C GLU A 192 -10.09 8.54 24.26
N PHE A 193 -9.79 7.85 25.36
CA PHE A 193 -9.98 6.41 25.47
C PHE A 193 -11.49 6.13 25.46
N ARG A 194 -12.11 6.02 24.28
CA ARG A 194 -13.41 5.34 24.20
C ARG A 194 -13.15 3.86 24.53
N PRO A 195 -13.89 3.25 25.47
CA PRO A 195 -13.88 1.81 25.66
C PRO A 195 -14.07 1.12 24.30
N TRP A 196 -13.23 0.11 24.00
CA TRP A 196 -13.19 -0.58 22.70
C TRP A 196 -14.57 -1.12 22.26
N ASP A 197 -15.48 -1.28 23.19
CA ASP A 197 -16.88 -1.72 23.07
C ASP A 197 -17.74 -0.74 22.24
N GLN A 198 -17.30 0.51 22.05
CA GLN A 198 -18.03 1.54 21.30
C GLN A 198 -17.47 1.80 19.89
N VAL A 199 -16.34 1.19 19.52
CA VAL A 199 -15.84 1.22 18.14
C VAL A 199 -16.67 0.22 17.35
N ARG A 200 -17.59 0.70 16.49
CA ARG A 200 -18.38 -0.20 15.62
C ARG A 200 -17.42 -1.12 14.85
N PRO A 201 -17.55 -2.45 14.97
CA PRO A 201 -16.83 -3.39 14.13
C PRO A 201 -17.11 -3.06 12.66
N GLY A 202 -16.10 -2.54 11.96
CA GLY A 202 -16.21 -2.17 10.54
C GLY A 202 -15.90 -0.72 10.16
N CYS A 203 -15.55 0.18 11.10
CA CYS A 203 -15.28 1.59 10.77
C CYS A 203 -13.81 2.04 10.84
N VAL A 204 -12.84 1.11 10.85
CA VAL A 204 -11.48 1.45 10.41
C VAL A 204 -11.42 1.13 8.93
N VAL A 205 -11.90 2.05 8.09
CA VAL A 205 -11.64 2.00 6.65
C VAL A 205 -10.17 2.33 6.48
N SER A 206 -9.37 1.28 6.57
CA SER A 206 -7.97 1.36 6.26
C SER A 206 -7.89 1.32 4.74
N ASP A 207 -8.01 2.47 4.07
CA ASP A 207 -7.69 2.63 2.66
C ASP A 207 -6.15 2.53 2.45
N TRP A 208 -5.53 1.51 3.05
CA TRP A 208 -4.18 1.01 2.73
C TRP A 208 -4.15 0.33 1.36
N GLU A 209 -5.21 0.43 0.54
CA GLU A 209 -5.19 0.15 -0.90
C GLU A 209 -4.30 1.14 -1.69
N GLY A 210 -3.44 1.90 -1.01
CA GLY A 210 -2.31 2.56 -1.64
C GLY A 210 -1.29 1.53 -2.14
N TYR A 211 -1.48 1.10 -3.39
CA TYR A 211 -0.64 0.21 -4.19
C TYR A 211 -0.86 -1.29 -3.99
N ILE A 212 -1.95 -1.80 -4.53
CA ILE A 212 -2.00 -3.21 -4.95
C ILE A 212 -1.58 -3.26 -6.43
N LYS A 213 -0.41 -3.88 -6.67
CA LYS A 213 0.18 -4.37 -7.94
C LYS A 213 0.79 -3.26 -8.82
N ASP A 214 2.11 -3.06 -8.89
CA ASP A 214 2.98 -4.00 -9.61
C ASP A 214 4.50 -3.86 -9.31
N SER A 215 4.90 -3.15 -8.25
CA SER A 215 6.30 -3.18 -7.78
C SER A 215 6.37 -3.38 -6.27
N LYS A 216 7.05 -4.45 -5.85
CA LYS A 216 7.34 -4.74 -4.43
C LYS A 216 8.13 -3.62 -3.71
N LYS A 217 8.59 -2.58 -4.41
CA LYS A 217 9.54 -1.58 -3.90
C LYS A 217 8.91 -0.25 -3.49
N ASP A 218 7.66 0.03 -3.90
CA ASP A 218 7.04 1.36 -3.69
C ASP A 218 5.98 1.37 -2.56
N VAL A 219 5.78 0.24 -1.87
CA VAL A 219 4.84 0.14 -0.74
C VAL A 219 5.55 0.61 0.53
N VAL A 220 5.13 1.77 1.04
CA VAL A 220 5.47 2.18 2.41
C VAL A 220 4.74 1.23 3.36
N GLU A 221 5.50 0.38 4.05
CA GLU A 221 4.90 -0.52 5.03
C GLU A 221 4.28 0.32 6.17
N GLY A 222 3.02 0.04 6.49
CA GLY A 222 2.33 0.69 7.62
C GLY A 222 2.85 0.17 8.95
N PRO A 223 2.69 0.94 10.04
CA PRO A 223 3.31 0.69 11.33
C PRO A 223 3.09 -0.73 11.86
N ASN A 224 4.11 -1.26 12.54
CA ASN A 224 4.00 -2.53 13.25
C ASN A 224 3.09 -2.39 14.50
N TYR A 225 1.79 -2.55 14.29
CA TYR A 225 0.79 -2.49 15.36
C TYR A 225 0.97 -3.57 16.43
N ALA A 226 1.73 -4.64 16.17
CA ALA A 226 2.00 -5.66 17.18
C ALA A 226 2.88 -5.09 18.31
N LEU A 227 3.87 -4.26 17.98
CA LEU A 227 4.70 -3.57 18.98
C LEU A 227 3.85 -2.61 19.83
N MET A 228 2.92 -1.89 19.20
CA MET A 228 1.99 -1.01 19.90
C MET A 228 0.99 -1.76 20.81
N ARG A 229 0.90 -3.09 20.74
CA ARG A 229 -0.09 -3.88 21.49
C ARG A 229 0.51 -4.78 22.56
N SER A 230 1.82 -4.79 22.73
CA SER A 230 2.52 -5.71 23.66
C SER A 230 2.29 -5.33 25.13
N CYS A 231 2.68 -4.12 25.53
CA CYS A 231 2.42 -3.58 26.87
C CYS A 231 2.29 -2.05 26.85
N LYS A 232 1.79 -1.45 27.94
CA LYS A 232 1.57 0.01 28.04
C LYS A 232 2.84 0.83 27.83
N GLN A 233 3.97 0.37 28.36
CA GLN A 233 5.26 1.05 28.21
C GLN A 233 5.74 0.99 26.76
N ILE A 234 5.80 -0.20 26.16
CA ILE A 234 6.21 -0.36 24.76
C ILE A 234 5.27 0.39 23.83
N PHE A 235 3.97 0.45 24.13
CA PHE A 235 3.03 1.29 23.39
C PHE A 235 3.44 2.76 23.46
N ALA A 236 3.66 3.32 24.66
CA ALA A 236 4.03 4.73 24.83
C ALA A 236 5.33 5.07 24.08
N GLU A 237 6.36 4.23 24.21
CA GLU A 237 7.65 4.40 23.54
C GLU A 237 7.52 4.27 22.01
N SER A 238 6.82 3.23 21.54
CA SER A 238 6.60 3.01 20.10
C SER A 238 5.76 4.12 19.48
N HIS A 239 4.77 4.63 20.21
CA HIS A 239 3.91 5.73 19.78
C HIS A 239 4.71 7.03 19.70
N GLN A 240 5.56 7.33 20.69
CA GLN A 240 6.46 8.46 20.62
C GLN A 240 7.43 8.36 19.44
N ILE A 241 8.10 7.21 19.27
CA ILE A 241 9.04 6.97 18.15
C ILE A 241 8.32 7.10 16.80
N ALA A 242 7.10 6.56 16.70
CA ALA A 242 6.26 6.67 15.50
C ALA A 242 6.08 8.13 15.08
N TRP A 243 5.78 9.01 16.03
CA TRP A 243 5.53 10.42 15.75
C TRP A 243 6.80 11.27 15.57
N GLU A 244 7.85 10.99 16.33
CA GLU A 244 9.07 11.82 16.36
C GLU A 244 10.10 11.43 15.31
N SER A 245 10.24 10.13 15.05
CA SER A 245 11.32 9.59 14.20
C SER A 245 10.86 9.20 12.81
N SER A 246 9.56 9.08 12.60
CA SER A 246 9.07 8.51 11.36
C SER A 246 8.68 9.56 10.35
N ARG A 247 8.87 9.19 9.09
CA ARG A 247 8.56 10.03 7.95
C ARG A 247 7.06 10.06 7.67
N LEU A 248 6.43 11.22 7.77
CA LEU A 248 5.04 11.43 7.39
C LEU A 248 4.93 11.68 5.89
N ASN A 249 4.23 10.79 5.20
CA ASN A 249 4.06 10.86 3.76
C ASN A 249 2.67 11.42 3.37
N PHE A 250 2.66 12.51 2.60
CA PHE A 250 1.46 13.14 2.06
C PHE A 250 1.29 12.80 0.57
N LYS A 251 0.24 12.05 0.25
CA LYS A 251 -0.04 11.58 -1.12
C LYS A 251 -0.85 12.54 -1.99
N SER A 252 -1.43 13.58 -1.39
CA SER A 252 -2.18 14.59 -2.12
C SER A 252 -2.00 15.95 -1.48
N LEU A 253 -2.15 16.98 -2.30
CA LEU A 253 -2.06 18.36 -1.86
C LEU A 253 -3.13 18.65 -0.80
N SER A 254 -4.36 18.22 -1.04
CA SER A 254 -5.49 18.44 -0.13
C SER A 254 -5.27 17.85 1.27
N LEU A 255 -4.47 16.79 1.38
CA LEU A 255 -4.12 16.20 2.66
C LEU A 255 -3.04 17.02 3.35
N ALA A 256 -1.99 17.42 2.63
CA ALA A 256 -0.93 18.25 3.19
C ALA A 256 -1.50 19.58 3.72
N ASP A 257 -2.30 20.26 2.91
CA ASP A 257 -2.94 21.55 3.26
C ASP A 257 -3.82 21.47 4.51
N ARG A 258 -4.63 20.41 4.63
CA ARG A 258 -5.52 20.22 5.79
C ARG A 258 -4.80 19.68 7.02
N CYS A 259 -3.84 18.77 6.84
CA CYS A 259 -3.27 18.02 7.96
C CYS A 259 -2.05 18.70 8.57
N LEU A 260 -1.17 19.34 7.78
CA LEU A 260 0.06 19.95 8.32
C LEU A 260 -0.24 20.97 9.44
N PRO A 261 -1.15 21.96 9.25
CA PRO A 261 -1.45 22.93 10.30
C PRO A 261 -2.14 22.31 11.52
N ARG A 262 -2.91 21.23 11.33
CA ARG A 262 -3.66 20.56 12.40
C ARG A 262 -2.76 19.69 13.27
N ILE A 263 -1.85 18.93 12.65
CA ILE A 263 -0.92 18.03 13.35
C ILE A 263 -0.03 18.84 14.30
N GLN A 264 0.49 19.99 13.82
CA GLN A 264 1.33 20.88 14.61
C GLN A 264 0.64 21.37 15.90
N ASN A 265 -0.67 21.59 15.87
CA ASN A 265 -1.44 22.09 17.01
C ASN A 265 -1.98 20.98 17.93
N THR A 266 -2.04 19.74 17.44
CA THR A 266 -2.76 18.66 18.12
C THR A 266 -1.81 17.69 18.84
N VAL A 267 -0.63 17.45 18.28
CA VAL A 267 0.26 16.40 18.77
C VAL A 267 1.39 17.01 19.60
N SER A 268 1.54 16.54 20.84
CA SER A 268 2.56 17.05 21.80
C SER A 268 4.00 16.60 21.49
N TYR A 269 4.17 15.67 20.54
CA TYR A 269 5.48 15.19 20.11
C TYR A 269 6.12 16.13 19.09
N ASN A 270 7.43 15.97 18.88
CA ASN A 270 8.14 16.63 17.79
C ASN A 270 7.78 16.00 16.42
N THR A 271 6.51 16.17 16.05
CA THR A 271 5.93 15.70 14.79
C THR A 271 6.41 16.57 13.64
N LEU A 272 6.25 16.05 12.42
CA LEU A 272 6.62 16.75 11.17
C LEU A 272 8.13 17.02 11.04
N SER A 273 8.98 16.38 11.85
CA SER A 273 10.44 16.47 11.73
C SER A 273 10.94 15.83 10.41
N HIS A 274 10.19 14.86 9.90
CA HIS A 274 10.46 14.16 8.64
C HIS A 274 9.19 14.12 7.80
N VAL A 275 9.16 14.85 6.70
CA VAL A 275 8.03 14.92 5.77
C VAL A 275 8.44 14.35 4.41
N CYS A 276 7.52 13.67 3.73
CA CYS A 276 7.66 13.30 2.34
C CYS A 276 6.41 13.72 1.58
N LEU A 277 6.62 14.36 0.44
CA LEU A 277 5.57 14.66 -0.51
C LEU A 277 5.58 13.55 -1.55
N SER A 278 4.44 12.91 -1.79
CA SER A 278 4.23 11.89 -2.82
C SER A 278 3.07 12.31 -3.72
N PHE A 279 3.08 13.57 -4.15
CA PHE A 279 2.01 14.17 -4.92
C PHE A 279 2.02 13.69 -6.37
N LYS A 280 0.88 13.87 -7.05
CA LYS A 280 0.86 13.85 -8.51
C LYS A 280 1.65 15.04 -9.07
N ALA A 281 2.09 14.92 -10.32
CA ALA A 281 2.77 16.00 -11.02
C ALA A 281 2.00 17.33 -10.99
N SER A 282 0.71 17.29 -11.34
CA SER A 282 -0.18 18.46 -11.32
C SER A 282 -0.29 19.09 -9.94
N GLU A 283 -0.34 18.28 -8.89
CA GLU A 283 -0.39 18.75 -7.51
C GLU A 283 0.93 19.39 -7.07
N TYR A 284 2.09 18.88 -7.50
CA TYR A 284 3.37 19.56 -7.27
C TYR A 284 3.43 20.92 -7.96
N LEU A 285 2.98 21.00 -9.22
CA LEU A 285 2.92 22.28 -9.93
C LEU A 285 2.05 23.28 -9.18
N HIS A 286 0.86 22.85 -8.74
CA HIS A 286 -0.04 23.72 -7.98
C HIS A 286 0.56 24.08 -6.60
N PHE A 287 1.21 23.12 -5.92
CA PHE A 287 1.80 23.35 -4.61
C PHE A 287 2.89 24.42 -4.65
N PHE A 288 3.77 24.41 -5.67
CA PHE A 288 4.84 25.40 -5.83
C PHE A 288 4.48 26.56 -6.77
N SER A 289 3.17 26.84 -6.93
CA SER A 289 2.64 27.95 -7.74
C SER A 289 3.21 28.06 -9.15
N MET A 290 3.37 26.93 -9.81
CA MET A 290 3.66 26.88 -11.23
C MET A 290 2.38 27.11 -12.04
N VAL A 291 2.46 28.00 -13.04
CA VAL A 291 1.32 28.29 -13.92
C VAL A 291 0.97 27.05 -14.76
N SER A 292 -0.18 26.45 -14.46
CA SER A 292 -0.87 25.46 -15.29
C SER A 292 -2.05 26.09 -16.06
N LEU A 293 -2.60 25.38 -17.04
CA LEU A 293 -3.82 25.82 -17.76
C LEU A 293 -4.96 26.11 -16.77
N GLU A 294 -5.13 25.25 -15.77
CA GLU A 294 -6.16 25.40 -14.73
C GLU A 294 -5.97 26.66 -13.89
N THR A 295 -4.72 26.99 -13.52
CA THR A 295 -4.43 28.21 -12.74
C THR A 295 -4.54 29.50 -13.56
N GLN A 296 -4.33 29.44 -14.88
CA GLN A 296 -4.42 30.63 -15.73
C GLN A 296 -5.84 31.19 -15.79
N HIS A 297 -6.86 30.33 -15.73
CA HIS A 297 -8.27 30.74 -15.69
C HIS A 297 -8.71 31.28 -14.32
N ASN A 298 -8.00 30.90 -13.25
CA ASN A 298 -8.29 31.34 -11.89
C ASN A 298 -7.41 32.55 -11.54
N ALA A 299 -7.88 33.76 -11.86
CA ALA A 299 -7.16 35.04 -11.68
C ALA A 299 -6.75 35.40 -10.24
N ARG A 300 -6.98 34.53 -9.26
CA ARG A 300 -6.49 34.65 -7.89
C ARG A 300 -5.64 33.44 -7.56
N VAL A 301 -4.34 33.55 -7.82
CA VAL A 301 -3.36 32.61 -7.26
C VAL A 301 -3.34 32.89 -5.76
N ALA A 302 -3.94 32.02 -4.96
CA ALA A 302 -3.76 32.05 -3.51
C ALA A 302 -2.26 31.98 -3.17
N ALA A 303 -1.87 32.36 -1.95
CA ALA A 303 -0.49 32.19 -1.52
C ALA A 303 -0.01 30.77 -1.85
N PRO A 304 1.24 30.59 -2.35
CA PRO A 304 1.75 29.29 -2.75
C PRO A 304 1.57 28.30 -1.60
N ALA A 305 0.95 27.16 -1.86
CA ALA A 305 0.80 26.12 -0.83
C ALA A 305 2.17 25.61 -0.36
N GLY A 306 3.24 25.80 -1.14
CA GLY A 306 4.63 25.63 -0.74
C GLY A 306 5.04 26.44 0.49
N ALA A 307 4.36 27.56 0.80
CA ALA A 307 4.56 28.31 2.03
C ALA A 307 4.19 27.49 3.29
N LEU A 308 3.41 26.41 3.17
CA LEU A 308 3.19 25.43 4.23
C LEU A 308 4.50 24.79 4.71
N LEU A 309 5.54 24.77 3.87
CA LEU A 309 6.87 24.27 4.24
C LEU A 309 7.75 25.32 4.89
N SER A 310 7.30 26.58 5.01
CA SER A 310 8.12 27.64 5.59
C SER A 310 8.54 27.33 7.03
N LYS A 311 9.68 27.90 7.45
CA LYS A 311 10.19 27.78 8.83
C LYS A 311 9.18 28.20 9.90
N ASN A 312 8.25 29.10 9.58
CA ASN A 312 7.19 29.53 10.52
C ASN A 312 6.13 28.45 10.71
N ASN A 313 5.78 27.74 9.63
CA ASN A 313 4.77 26.68 9.66
C ASN A 313 5.36 25.36 10.13
N LEU A 314 6.60 25.03 9.77
CA LEU A 314 7.27 23.78 10.15
C LEU A 314 8.65 24.03 10.77
N PRO A 315 8.73 24.68 11.94
CA PRO A 315 10.01 25.07 12.55
C PRO A 315 10.91 23.89 12.90
N ASN A 316 10.33 22.70 13.10
CA ASN A 316 11.04 21.49 13.48
C ASN A 316 11.36 20.56 12.30
N LEU A 317 11.05 20.96 11.06
CA LEU A 317 11.29 20.12 9.88
C LEU A 317 12.79 19.95 9.64
N LYS A 318 13.29 18.73 9.85
CA LYS A 318 14.70 18.36 9.66
C LYS A 318 14.94 17.75 8.29
N SER A 319 13.94 17.07 7.73
CA SER A 319 14.10 16.28 6.52
C SER A 319 12.85 16.33 5.63
N LEU A 320 13.02 16.72 4.37
CA LEU A 320 11.97 16.73 3.36
C LEU A 320 12.31 15.79 2.21
N GLY A 321 11.38 14.90 1.88
CA GLY A 321 11.46 14.00 0.74
C GLY A 321 10.56 14.44 -0.40
N PHE A 322 11.07 14.34 -1.63
CA PHE A 322 10.28 14.36 -2.85
C PHE A 322 10.19 12.95 -3.40
N ASN A 323 9.01 12.36 -3.38
CA ASN A 323 8.75 11.06 -3.98
C ASN A 323 7.97 11.25 -5.27
N PHE A 324 8.62 11.01 -6.42
CA PHE A 324 7.99 11.10 -7.72
C PHE A 324 7.28 9.78 -8.04
N LEU A 325 5.98 9.85 -8.29
CA LEU A 325 5.19 8.68 -8.64
C LEU A 325 5.54 8.19 -10.06
N ARG A 326 5.21 6.92 -10.34
CA ARG A 326 5.39 6.34 -11.68
C ARG A 326 4.56 7.10 -12.70
N PRO A 327 5.06 7.31 -13.93
CA PRO A 327 4.33 7.99 -14.99
C PRO A 327 2.94 7.40 -15.18
N TYR A 328 2.78 6.09 -15.30
CA TYR A 328 1.48 5.50 -15.64
C TYR A 328 0.34 5.81 -14.66
N GLU A 329 0.65 6.15 -13.41
CA GLU A 329 -0.35 6.53 -12.41
C GLU A 329 -0.58 8.05 -12.37
N ALA A 330 0.43 8.84 -12.75
CA ALA A 330 0.38 10.29 -12.83
C ALA A 330 -0.11 10.81 -14.21
N LEU A 331 0.06 10.03 -15.27
CA LEU A 331 -0.18 10.39 -16.68
C LEU A 331 -1.66 10.58 -17.05
N ARG A 332 -2.60 10.25 -16.15
CA ARG A 332 -4.03 10.52 -16.38
C ARG A 332 -4.43 11.98 -16.11
N ILE A 333 -3.57 12.77 -15.48
CA ILE A 333 -3.86 14.19 -15.18
C ILE A 333 -2.57 14.98 -15.44
N GLU A 334 -2.19 15.07 -16.70
CA GLU A 334 -1.15 16.01 -17.12
C GLU A 334 -1.68 17.44 -16.95
N PRO A 335 -0.94 18.34 -16.31
CA PRO A 335 -1.42 19.69 -15.96
C PRO A 335 -1.64 20.60 -17.18
N TRP A 336 -1.26 20.14 -18.37
CA TRP A 336 -1.43 20.84 -19.65
C TRP A 336 -2.33 20.10 -20.64
N GLN A 337 -2.93 18.98 -20.24
CA GLN A 337 -3.80 18.20 -21.12
C GLN A 337 -5.24 18.69 -20.96
N ASN A 338 -5.84 19.10 -22.09
CA ASN A 338 -7.28 19.29 -22.17
C ASN A 338 -7.99 17.94 -21.95
N TRP A 339 -9.27 17.98 -21.59
CA TRP A 339 -10.05 16.79 -21.23
C TRP A 339 -10.10 15.67 -22.29
N ASP A 340 -9.67 15.95 -23.53
CA ASP A 340 -9.80 15.04 -24.68
C ASP A 340 -8.65 14.02 -24.82
N ASP A 341 -7.77 13.91 -23.83
CA ASP A 341 -6.61 12.98 -23.78
C ASP A 341 -5.62 13.08 -24.98
N SER A 342 -5.83 13.98 -25.93
CA SER A 342 -5.07 14.07 -27.18
C SER A 342 -3.83 14.97 -27.12
N GLY A 343 -3.52 15.51 -25.93
CA GLY A 343 -2.38 16.40 -25.72
C GLY A 343 -1.03 15.67 -25.69
N PRO A 344 0.08 16.35 -26.02
CA PRO A 344 1.42 15.80 -25.83
C PRO A 344 1.69 15.55 -24.33
N HIS A 345 2.11 14.33 -23.99
CA HIS A 345 2.56 14.02 -22.64
C HIS A 345 3.85 14.75 -22.29
N ALA A 346 3.94 15.19 -21.04
CA ALA A 346 5.12 15.87 -20.56
C ALA A 346 6.23 14.87 -20.30
N CYS A 347 7.45 15.23 -20.71
CA CYS A 347 8.60 14.42 -20.37
C CYS A 347 8.87 14.51 -18.88
N GLN A 348 8.73 13.38 -18.17
CA GLN A 348 8.94 13.33 -16.72
C GLN A 348 10.30 13.91 -16.29
N LYS A 349 11.35 13.71 -17.09
CA LYS A 349 12.68 14.31 -16.84
C LYS A 349 12.58 15.83 -16.65
N VAL A 350 11.91 16.50 -17.58
CA VAL A 350 11.78 17.96 -17.60
C VAL A 350 10.81 18.43 -16.54
N MET A 351 9.69 17.72 -16.38
CA MET A 351 8.67 18.03 -15.38
C MET A 351 9.23 17.97 -13.96
N SER A 352 9.94 16.89 -13.60
CA SER A 352 10.58 16.78 -12.27
C SER A 352 11.63 17.88 -12.06
N ASP A 353 12.40 18.23 -13.10
CA ASP A 353 13.39 19.31 -13.05
C ASP A 353 12.73 20.67 -12.76
N TRP A 354 11.63 20.98 -13.46
CA TRP A 354 10.86 22.21 -13.24
C TRP A 354 10.22 22.27 -11.85
N ILE A 355 9.63 21.16 -11.39
CA ILE A 355 9.05 21.07 -10.04
C ILE A 355 10.12 21.40 -8.99
N LEU A 356 11.31 20.82 -9.11
CA LEU A 356 12.39 21.03 -8.14
C LEU A 356 12.99 22.44 -8.23
N ALA A 357 13.03 23.04 -9.43
CA ALA A 357 13.43 24.44 -9.61
C ALA A 357 12.51 25.40 -8.86
N HIS A 358 11.20 25.23 -9.01
CA HIS A 358 10.22 26.01 -8.27
C HIS A 358 10.22 25.68 -6.77
N ALA A 359 10.44 24.41 -6.40
CA ALA A 359 10.49 24.01 -5.01
C ALA A 359 11.66 24.65 -4.24
N LYS A 360 12.78 24.95 -4.93
CA LYS A 360 14.02 25.43 -4.28
C LYS A 360 13.77 26.57 -3.29
N GLU A 361 13.03 27.61 -3.69
CA GLU A 361 12.79 28.78 -2.83
C GLU A 361 12.04 28.43 -1.54
N PHE A 362 11.20 27.39 -1.57
CA PHE A 362 10.40 26.96 -0.42
C PHE A 362 11.16 26.00 0.51
N VAL A 363 12.12 25.25 0.00
CA VAL A 363 12.80 24.16 0.75
C VAL A 363 14.22 24.47 1.14
N GLU A 364 14.71 25.62 0.69
CA GLU A 364 16.05 26.16 0.85
C GLU A 364 16.56 26.18 2.30
N HIS A 365 15.66 26.39 3.24
CA HIS A 365 15.95 26.47 4.66
C HIS A 365 15.90 25.11 5.40
N ILE A 366 15.54 24.04 4.69
CA ILE A 366 15.35 22.70 5.28
C ILE A 366 16.71 21.97 5.29
N PRO A 367 17.17 21.47 6.46
CA PRO A 367 18.52 20.92 6.59
C PRO A 367 18.83 19.73 5.70
N ARG A 368 17.83 18.91 5.38
CA ARG A 368 17.99 17.73 4.52
C ARG A 368 16.86 17.64 3.52
N VAL A 369 17.19 17.70 2.23
CA VAL A 369 16.27 17.43 1.13
C VAL A 369 16.79 16.22 0.37
N TYR A 370 15.92 15.25 0.09
CA TYR A 370 16.28 14.06 -0.68
C TYR A 370 15.18 13.72 -1.69
N ILE A 371 15.57 12.98 -2.73
CA ILE A 371 14.69 12.68 -3.85
C ILE A 371 14.60 11.17 -4.04
N GLU A 372 13.38 10.65 -4.06
CA GLU A 372 13.07 9.24 -4.21
C GLU A 372 11.96 9.01 -5.24
N GLY A 373 11.64 7.74 -5.47
CA GLY A 373 10.64 7.34 -6.45
C GLY A 373 11.17 7.31 -7.88
N TYR A 374 10.25 7.49 -8.83
CA TYR A 374 10.49 7.38 -10.26
C TYR A 374 10.99 8.71 -10.82
N ILE A 375 12.31 8.92 -10.77
CA ILE A 375 12.99 10.08 -11.33
C ILE A 375 14.24 9.63 -12.09
N LYS A 376 14.59 10.31 -13.19
CA LYS A 376 15.84 10.01 -13.91
C LYS A 376 17.05 10.33 -13.04
N THR A 377 18.01 9.42 -12.97
CA THR A 377 19.26 9.55 -12.21
C THR A 377 19.98 10.87 -12.46
N SER A 378 20.02 11.34 -13.72
CA SER A 378 20.65 12.63 -14.05
C SER A 378 19.98 13.83 -13.36
N VAL A 379 18.65 13.82 -13.25
CA VAL A 379 17.88 14.90 -12.60
C VAL A 379 18.04 14.79 -11.10
N LYS A 380 17.90 13.57 -10.55
CA LYS A 380 18.14 13.30 -9.13
C LYS A 380 19.52 13.79 -8.68
N ASN A 381 20.58 13.41 -9.39
CA ASN A 381 21.96 13.79 -9.05
C ASN A 381 22.18 15.32 -9.14
N LYS A 382 21.62 15.99 -10.18
CA LYS A 382 21.64 17.47 -10.30
C LYS A 382 21.09 18.12 -9.03
N TRP A 383 19.89 17.72 -8.63
CA TRP A 383 19.17 18.38 -7.53
C TRP A 383 19.69 18.00 -6.15
N GLU A 384 20.05 16.73 -5.91
CA GLU A 384 20.72 16.35 -4.65
C GLU A 384 22.05 17.09 -4.49
N GLY A 385 22.79 17.32 -5.59
CA GLY A 385 23.98 18.17 -5.60
C GLY A 385 23.69 19.62 -5.22
N ILE A 386 22.67 20.24 -5.83
CA ILE A 386 22.24 21.61 -5.54
C ILE A 386 21.84 21.76 -4.06
N PHE A 387 20.98 20.87 -3.54
CA PHE A 387 20.54 20.94 -2.15
C PHE A 387 21.70 20.69 -1.16
N LYS A 388 22.64 19.81 -1.49
CA LYS A 388 23.85 19.59 -0.68
C LYS A 388 24.77 20.81 -0.68
N ALA A 389 24.98 21.46 -1.82
CA ALA A 389 25.76 22.69 -1.91
C ALA A 389 25.13 23.81 -1.07
N GLN A 390 23.81 23.92 -1.08
CA GLN A 390 23.09 24.90 -0.27
C GLN A 390 23.26 24.66 1.24
N GLN A 391 23.26 23.40 1.69
CA GLN A 391 23.55 23.05 3.08
C GLN A 391 24.95 23.47 3.53
N THR A 392 25.91 23.52 2.62
CA THR A 392 27.27 23.99 2.91
C THR A 392 27.43 25.50 2.76
N GLY A 393 26.35 26.24 2.56
CA GLY A 393 26.35 27.70 2.37
C GLY A 393 26.65 28.16 0.94
N ASN A 394 26.82 27.24 -0.01
CA ASN A 394 27.04 27.57 -1.42
C ASN A 394 25.69 27.77 -2.11
N HIS A 395 25.27 29.03 -2.24
CA HIS A 395 24.02 29.36 -2.92
C HIS A 395 24.14 29.18 -4.44
N VAL A 396 23.28 28.32 -5.01
CA VAL A 396 23.13 28.15 -6.46
C VAL A 396 22.02 29.07 -6.95
N ASP A 397 22.36 30.04 -7.79
CA ASP A 397 21.38 30.94 -8.39
C ASP A 397 20.67 30.26 -9.58
N LEU A 398 19.34 30.16 -9.50
CA LEU A 398 18.48 29.59 -10.53
C LEU A 398 17.60 30.64 -11.22
N SER A 399 17.88 31.93 -11.01
CA SER A 399 17.03 33.02 -11.51
C SER A 399 16.85 32.96 -13.03
N ASN A 400 17.92 32.67 -13.77
CA ASN A 400 17.87 32.52 -15.23
C ASN A 400 17.06 31.29 -15.67
N GLU A 401 17.19 30.16 -14.96
CA GLU A 401 16.45 28.93 -15.26
C GLU A 401 14.95 29.13 -14.97
N LEU A 402 14.61 29.72 -13.82
CA LEU A 402 13.23 30.06 -13.47
C LEU A 402 12.62 31.08 -14.44
N LEU A 403 13.39 32.08 -14.88
CA LEU A 403 12.93 33.05 -15.87
C LEU A 403 12.66 32.37 -17.22
N ALA A 404 13.52 31.45 -17.66
CA ALA A 404 13.29 30.67 -18.88
C ALA A 404 12.04 29.77 -18.76
N ILE A 405 11.82 29.11 -17.61
CA ILE A 405 10.63 28.30 -17.35
C ILE A 405 9.36 29.18 -17.38
N ARG A 406 9.40 30.35 -16.75
CA ARG A 406 8.28 31.30 -16.72
C ARG A 406 7.98 31.90 -18.09
N ALA A 407 9.03 32.18 -18.88
CA ALA A 407 8.91 32.73 -20.23
C ALA A 407 8.44 31.72 -21.27
N ALA A 408 8.51 30.41 -21.00
CA ALA A 408 8.01 29.38 -21.91
C ALA A 408 6.51 29.58 -22.16
N LEU A 409 6.14 29.81 -23.44
CA LEU A 409 4.76 30.01 -23.86
C LEU A 409 3.91 28.78 -23.52
N MET A 410 2.60 28.97 -23.31
CA MET A 410 1.69 27.85 -23.09
C MET A 410 1.69 26.85 -24.25
N SER A 411 1.90 27.31 -25.49
CA SER A 411 2.08 26.47 -26.68
C SER A 411 3.35 25.62 -26.64
N ASP A 412 4.36 26.06 -25.90
CA ASP A 412 5.64 25.37 -25.73
C ASP A 412 5.63 24.45 -24.50
N ARG A 413 4.47 24.32 -23.83
CA ARG A 413 4.27 23.45 -22.67
C ARG A 413 3.46 22.20 -23.06
N PRO A 414 3.88 21.01 -22.61
CA PRO A 414 5.13 20.75 -21.90
C PRO A 414 6.36 20.90 -22.80
N PRO A 415 7.55 21.21 -22.25
CA PRO A 415 8.74 21.44 -23.05
C PRO A 415 9.10 20.23 -23.88
N PHE A 416 9.57 20.48 -25.09
CA PHE A 416 10.11 19.45 -25.95
C PHE A 416 11.28 18.76 -25.26
N CYS A 417 11.18 17.43 -25.15
CA CYS A 417 12.20 16.63 -24.51
C CYS A 417 13.14 16.03 -25.55
N VAL A 418 14.44 16.28 -25.40
CA VAL A 418 15.49 15.67 -26.22
C VAL A 418 16.00 14.39 -25.54
N CYS A 419 15.07 13.49 -25.18
CA CYS A 419 15.47 12.18 -24.68
C CYS A 419 15.96 11.31 -25.83
N THR A 420 17.02 10.54 -25.59
CA THR A 420 17.54 9.52 -26.51
C THR A 420 16.44 8.56 -26.95
N THR A 421 15.63 8.10 -26.00
CA THR A 421 14.38 7.38 -26.27
C THR A 421 13.25 8.38 -26.53
N ASN A 422 12.66 8.32 -27.72
CA ASN A 422 11.60 9.23 -28.13
C ASN A 422 10.35 9.06 -27.24
N CYS A 423 10.10 10.04 -26.36
CA CYS A 423 8.93 10.06 -25.48
C CYS A 423 7.60 10.10 -26.24
N ARG A 424 7.56 10.57 -27.50
CA ARG A 424 6.34 10.61 -28.33
C ARG A 424 5.95 9.25 -28.91
N ARG A 425 6.91 8.34 -29.13
CA ARG A 425 6.71 7.12 -29.93
C ARG A 425 6.26 5.91 -29.11
N ASN A 426 6.41 5.95 -27.79
CA ASN A 426 6.00 4.86 -26.89
C ASN A 426 4.57 5.04 -26.36
N GLY A 427 3.72 5.77 -27.09
CA GLY A 427 2.35 6.09 -26.69
C GLY A 427 1.65 4.88 -26.12
N CYS A 428 1.39 4.89 -24.81
CA CYS A 428 0.52 3.99 -24.04
C CYS A 428 0.48 2.49 -24.41
N GLY A 429 1.49 1.97 -25.10
CA GLY A 429 1.63 0.57 -25.43
C GLY A 429 2.28 -0.13 -24.25
N ARG A 430 1.74 -1.29 -23.85
CA ARG A 430 2.28 -2.19 -22.81
C ARG A 430 3.68 -2.72 -23.19
N HIS A 431 4.67 -1.86 -23.31
CA HIS A 431 6.05 -2.27 -23.44
C HIS A 431 6.73 -2.04 -22.10
N VAL A 432 7.10 -3.18 -21.52
CA VAL A 432 8.04 -3.34 -20.43
C VAL A 432 9.18 -2.35 -20.65
N PHE A 433 9.32 -1.38 -19.74
CA PHE A 433 10.55 -0.62 -19.67
C PHE A 433 11.62 -1.58 -19.16
N ASP A 434 12.49 -2.04 -20.06
CA ASP A 434 13.75 -2.64 -19.66
C ASP A 434 14.61 -1.50 -19.08
N TYR A 435 14.51 -1.35 -17.76
CA TYR A 435 15.50 -0.65 -16.98
C TYR A 435 16.66 -1.63 -16.79
N GLU A 436 17.60 -1.63 -17.74
CA GLU A 436 18.95 -2.11 -17.43
C GLU A 436 19.64 -1.04 -16.58
N ASP A 437 20.30 -1.51 -15.52
CA ASP A 437 20.81 -0.79 -14.35
C ASP A 437 21.69 0.45 -14.64
#